data_AF-A0A6J1C8V1-F1
#
_entry.id   AF-A0A6J1C8V1-F1
#
_cell.length_a   1.000
_cell.length_b   1.000
_cell.length_c   1.000
_cell.angle_alpha   90.00
_cell.angle_beta   90.00
_cell.angle_gamma   90.00
#
_symmetry.space_group_name_H-M   'P 1'
#
loop_
_entity.id
_entity.type
_entity.pdbx_description
1 polymer ?
#
loop_
_entity_poly.entity_id
_entity_poly.type
_entity_poly.pdbx_seq_one_letter_code
_entity_poly.pdbx_strand_id
1 'polypeptide(L)'
;MVADKGKKAKLPEKGEDDNSEVIDEKLVLSIEKLQEIQDELEKINEEASDRVLEVEQKYNEIRKPVYDKRNDIIKSIPDFWLTAFLSHPALCELLTEEDQKIFKHLTSLEVEDFKDVKSGYSITFNFNSNPYFEDTKLTKTFTFLDEGTRKINATSIKWKDGMGLPNGFNHEKKGNKRPQTEESFFSWFSDTEQKDIDDFHDEVAEIIKEDLWPNPLSYFHNEADEDELEEEESNEEGKEDDDSEEDDDEQDDDNDVGDDDDEDDE
;
A
#
# COMPACT_ATOMS: atom_id res chain seq x y z
N MET A 1 67.36 -30.04 -41.05
CA MET A 1 67.71 -31.09 -42.03
C MET A 1 66.68 -32.20 -41.81
N VAL A 2 65.82 -32.66 -42.71
CA VAL A 2 65.87 -32.81 -44.18
C VAL A 2 64.44 -32.78 -44.74
N ALA A 3 64.31 -32.15 -45.91
CA ALA A 3 63.28 -32.26 -46.96
C ALA A 3 62.90 -33.72 -47.29
N ASP A 4 61.95 -34.15 -48.11
CA ASP A 4 60.91 -33.62 -49.00
C ASP A 4 60.27 -34.91 -49.59
N LYS A 5 58.95 -34.97 -49.77
CA LYS A 5 58.35 -35.71 -50.90
C LYS A 5 57.11 -34.97 -51.38
N GLY A 6 57.33 -34.08 -52.32
CA GLY A 6 56.29 -33.36 -53.06
C GLY A 6 55.38 -34.29 -53.87
N LYS A 7 54.07 -34.03 -53.79
CA LYS A 7 53.04 -34.57 -54.67
C LYS A 7 52.41 -33.38 -55.42
N LYS A 8 52.58 -33.35 -56.74
CA LYS A 8 51.94 -32.39 -57.64
C LYS A 8 50.42 -32.50 -57.54
N ALA A 9 49.73 -31.37 -57.39
CA ALA A 9 48.35 -31.23 -57.82
C ALA A 9 48.12 -29.83 -58.38
N LYS A 10 47.41 -29.83 -59.50
CA LYS A 10 47.15 -28.79 -60.48
C LYS A 10 45.99 -27.92 -59.98
N LEU A 11 46.12 -26.60 -60.07
CA LEU A 11 45.00 -25.64 -60.12
C LEU A 11 45.09 -24.94 -61.49
N PRO A 12 44.05 -24.24 -61.99
CA PRO A 12 42.71 -24.03 -61.44
C PRO A 12 41.59 -24.31 -62.46
N GLU A 13 40.33 -24.47 -62.02
CA GLU A 13 39.21 -23.98 -62.83
C GLU A 13 38.01 -23.59 -61.96
N LYS A 14 37.39 -22.49 -62.38
CA LYS A 14 36.36 -21.69 -61.72
C LYS A 14 35.06 -22.45 -61.40
N GLY A 15 34.52 -22.11 -60.23
CA GLY A 15 33.10 -21.84 -59.97
C GLY A 15 33.10 -21.00 -58.69
N GLU A 16 33.03 -19.67 -58.78
CA GLU A 16 31.78 -18.91 -58.60
C GLU A 16 31.06 -19.41 -57.33
N ASP A 17 31.47 -18.88 -56.18
CA ASP A 17 30.82 -17.76 -55.47
C ASP A 17 29.36 -18.06 -55.10
N ASP A 18 29.02 -17.63 -53.88
CA ASP A 18 27.67 -17.19 -53.51
C ASP A 18 26.72 -18.21 -52.85
N ASN A 19 27.08 -18.72 -51.67
CA ASN A 19 26.09 -19.42 -50.81
C ASN A 19 26.02 -18.85 -49.39
N SER A 20 26.36 -17.57 -49.23
CA SER A 20 26.18 -16.82 -47.98
C SER A 20 25.27 -15.59 -48.11
N GLU A 21 24.85 -15.20 -49.32
CA GLU A 21 24.10 -13.95 -49.53
C GLU A 21 22.61 -14.11 -49.86
N VAL A 22 22.09 -15.34 -50.01
CA VAL A 22 20.65 -15.55 -50.20
C VAL A 22 19.99 -15.73 -48.84
N ILE A 23 19.81 -14.64 -48.10
CA ILE A 23 18.72 -14.60 -47.13
C ILE A 23 17.46 -14.91 -47.93
N ASP A 24 16.86 -16.07 -47.68
CA ASP A 24 15.71 -16.61 -48.41
C ASP A 24 14.65 -15.49 -48.59
N GLU A 25 14.43 -15.01 -49.82
CA GLU A 25 13.47 -13.93 -50.11
C GLU A 25 12.09 -14.23 -49.51
N LYS A 26 11.73 -15.52 -49.43
CA LYS A 26 10.51 -15.98 -48.79
C LYS A 26 10.51 -15.74 -47.27
N LEU A 27 11.65 -15.89 -46.61
CA LEU A 27 11.82 -15.56 -45.19
C LEU A 27 11.68 -14.06 -44.96
N VAL A 28 12.31 -13.22 -45.79
CA VAL A 28 12.18 -11.76 -45.71
C VAL A 28 10.71 -11.32 -45.85
N LEU A 29 10.02 -11.80 -46.89
CA LEU A 29 8.59 -11.52 -47.10
C LEU A 29 7.70 -12.03 -45.95
N SER A 30 8.10 -13.12 -45.29
CA SER A 30 7.35 -13.64 -44.14
C SER A 30 7.56 -12.78 -42.89
N ILE A 31 8.77 -12.24 -42.69
CA ILE A 31 9.07 -11.30 -41.59
C ILE A 31 8.35 -9.97 -41.82
N GLU A 32 8.32 -9.44 -43.04
CA GLU A 32 7.57 -8.20 -43.35
C GLU A 32 6.08 -8.36 -43.03
N LYS A 33 5.45 -9.45 -43.46
CA LYS A 33 4.05 -9.75 -43.11
C LYS A 33 3.83 -9.92 -41.60
N LEU A 34 4.81 -10.51 -40.91
CA LEU A 34 4.74 -10.64 -39.45
C LEU A 34 4.84 -9.26 -38.79
N GLN A 35 5.68 -8.36 -39.30
CA GLN A 35 5.78 -6.99 -38.81
C GLN A 35 4.45 -6.24 -39.02
N GLU A 36 3.82 -6.35 -40.19
CA GLU A 36 2.50 -5.76 -40.45
C GLU A 36 1.45 -6.24 -39.42
N ILE A 37 1.46 -7.53 -39.08
CA ILE A 37 0.56 -8.08 -38.05
C ILE A 37 0.91 -7.53 -36.65
N GLN A 38 2.19 -7.36 -36.33
CA GLN A 38 2.60 -6.78 -35.05
C GLN A 38 2.17 -5.31 -34.93
N ASP A 39 2.31 -4.53 -36.00
CA ASP A 39 1.86 -3.13 -36.05
C ASP A 39 0.33 -3.05 -35.89
N GLU A 40 -0.43 -3.98 -36.49
CA GLU A 40 -1.89 -4.09 -36.29
C GLU A 40 -2.25 -4.44 -34.83
N LEU A 41 -1.51 -5.36 -34.20
CA LEU A 41 -1.72 -5.72 -32.79
C LEU A 41 -1.38 -4.57 -31.85
N GLU A 42 -0.29 -3.84 -32.10
CA GLU A 42 0.09 -2.66 -31.32
C GLU A 42 -1.02 -1.60 -31.35
N LYS A 43 -1.59 -1.34 -32.53
CA LYS A 43 -2.72 -0.42 -32.68
C LYS A 43 -3.97 -0.86 -31.91
N ILE A 44 -4.29 -2.16 -31.91
CA ILE A 44 -5.42 -2.70 -31.13
C ILE A 44 -5.15 -2.54 -29.63
N ASN A 45 -3.93 -2.78 -29.19
CA ASN A 45 -3.53 -2.62 -27.78
C ASN A 45 -3.58 -1.15 -27.34
N GLU A 46 -3.16 -0.22 -28.19
CA GLU A 46 -3.28 1.22 -27.96
C GLU A 46 -4.76 1.61 -27.77
N GLU A 47 -5.65 1.17 -28.66
CA GLU A 47 -7.09 1.44 -28.54
C GLU A 47 -7.71 0.82 -27.26
N ALA A 48 -7.29 -0.39 -26.88
CA ALA A 48 -7.73 -1.00 -25.64
C ALA A 48 -7.25 -0.21 -24.41
N SER A 49 -5.98 0.23 -24.44
CA SER A 49 -5.35 1.04 -23.39
C SER A 49 -6.06 2.39 -23.23
N ASP A 50 -6.49 3.01 -24.32
CA ASP A 50 -7.26 4.27 -24.31
C ASP A 50 -8.65 4.07 -23.70
N ARG A 51 -9.35 3.00 -24.07
CA ARG A 51 -10.67 2.69 -23.50
C ARG A 51 -10.61 2.42 -22.00
N VAL A 52 -9.57 1.74 -21.52
CA VAL A 52 -9.35 1.53 -20.07
C VAL A 52 -9.14 2.88 -19.38
N LEU A 53 -8.34 3.77 -19.98
CA LEU A 53 -8.10 5.11 -19.44
C LEU A 53 -9.38 5.94 -19.35
N GLU A 54 -10.23 5.92 -20.39
CA GLU A 54 -11.53 6.60 -20.37
C GLU A 54 -12.45 6.09 -19.25
N VAL A 55 -12.46 4.78 -19.01
CA VAL A 55 -13.23 4.16 -17.92
C VAL A 55 -12.70 4.60 -16.56
N GLU A 56 -11.39 4.54 -16.33
CA GLU A 56 -10.78 4.97 -15.06
C GLU A 56 -11.04 6.45 -14.79
N GLN A 57 -10.86 7.33 -15.79
CA GLN A 57 -11.16 8.75 -15.65
C GLN A 57 -12.61 8.99 -15.24
N LYS A 58 -13.56 8.32 -15.92
CA LYS A 58 -14.98 8.43 -15.59
C LYS A 58 -15.28 7.99 -14.16
N TYR A 59 -14.70 6.87 -13.71
CA TYR A 59 -14.94 6.39 -12.35
C TYR A 59 -14.21 7.23 -11.30
N ASN A 60 -13.08 7.86 -11.62
CA ASN A 60 -12.45 8.84 -10.74
C ASN A 60 -13.32 10.07 -10.50
N GLU A 61 -13.98 10.60 -11.54
CA GLU A 61 -14.95 11.69 -11.39
C GLU A 61 -16.16 11.30 -10.53
N ILE A 62 -16.61 10.04 -10.62
CA ILE A 62 -17.72 9.52 -9.82
C ILE A 62 -17.29 9.26 -8.37
N ARG A 63 -16.08 8.72 -8.16
CA ARG A 63 -15.50 8.41 -6.83
C ARG A 63 -15.19 9.69 -6.05
N LYS A 64 -14.71 10.74 -6.70
CA LYS A 64 -14.28 11.99 -6.05
C LYS A 64 -15.32 12.59 -5.08
N PRO A 65 -16.58 12.86 -5.47
CA PRO A 65 -17.58 13.40 -4.54
C PRO A 65 -17.96 12.43 -3.41
N VAL A 66 -17.73 11.12 -3.58
CA VAL A 66 -17.94 10.12 -2.52
C VAL A 66 -16.78 10.16 -1.53
N TYR A 67 -15.54 10.26 -2.01
CA TYR A 67 -14.36 10.45 -1.17
C TYR A 67 -14.41 11.79 -0.41
N ASP A 68 -14.87 12.87 -1.04
CA ASP A 68 -15.01 14.16 -0.36
C ASP A 68 -16.03 14.08 0.79
N LYS A 69 -17.19 13.43 0.57
CA LYS A 69 -18.16 13.15 1.64
C LYS A 69 -17.58 12.29 2.75
N ARG A 70 -16.79 11.27 2.41
CA ARG A 70 -16.10 10.42 3.39
C ARG A 70 -15.14 11.26 4.23
N ASN A 71 -14.33 12.10 3.59
CA ASN A 71 -13.38 12.98 4.28
C ASN A 71 -14.10 13.95 5.23
N ASP A 72 -15.26 14.49 4.85
CA ASP A 72 -16.04 15.37 5.72
C ASP A 72 -16.60 14.66 6.95
N ILE A 73 -17.00 13.39 6.83
CA ILE A 73 -17.42 12.57 7.98
C ILE A 73 -16.23 12.24 8.87
N ILE A 74 -15.11 11.78 8.29
CA ILE A 74 -13.91 11.37 9.03
C ILE A 74 -13.36 12.52 9.89
N LYS A 75 -13.45 13.78 9.44
CA LYS A 75 -13.02 14.96 10.25
C LYS A 75 -13.72 15.05 11.61
N SER A 76 -14.89 14.44 11.77
CA SER A 76 -15.64 14.41 13.03
C SER A 76 -15.28 13.24 13.95
N ILE A 77 -14.45 12.29 13.49
CA ILE A 77 -14.01 11.12 14.23
C ILE A 77 -12.57 11.37 14.69
N PRO A 78 -12.33 11.55 16.00
CA PRO A 78 -10.98 11.75 16.54
C PRO A 78 -10.05 10.60 16.19
N ASP A 79 -8.79 10.91 15.92
CA ASP A 79 -7.70 9.95 15.69
C ASP A 79 -7.95 8.88 14.61
N PHE A 80 -8.97 9.03 13.77
CA PHE A 80 -9.39 8.02 12.79
C PHE A 80 -8.24 7.49 11.92
N TRP A 81 -7.46 8.40 11.32
CA TRP A 81 -6.35 8.00 10.44
C TRP A 81 -5.16 7.43 11.21
N LEU A 82 -4.96 7.82 12.47
CA LEU A 82 -3.93 7.23 13.32
C LEU A 82 -4.31 5.78 13.66
N THR A 83 -5.52 5.57 14.18
CA THR A 83 -6.06 4.23 14.47
C THR A 83 -6.03 3.35 13.23
N ALA A 84 -6.56 3.81 12.09
CA ALA A 84 -6.56 3.02 10.85
C ALA A 84 -5.13 2.67 10.37
N PHE A 85 -4.13 3.51 10.62
CA PHE A 85 -2.72 3.19 10.32
C PHE A 85 -2.15 2.14 11.28
N LEU A 86 -2.45 2.26 12.59
CA LEU A 86 -1.96 1.35 13.62
C LEU A 86 -2.62 -0.03 13.56
N SER A 87 -3.86 -0.12 13.11
CA SER A 87 -4.54 -1.41 12.92
C SER A 87 -4.16 -2.10 11.60
N HIS A 88 -3.48 -1.41 10.69
CA HIS A 88 -3.03 -2.01 9.42
C HIS A 88 -1.73 -2.81 9.62
N PRO A 89 -1.68 -4.12 9.30
CA PRO A 89 -0.57 -5.02 9.67
C PRO A 89 0.82 -4.57 9.24
N ALA A 90 0.94 -3.93 8.07
CA ALA A 90 2.23 -3.47 7.54
C ALA A 90 2.56 -2.01 7.89
N LEU A 91 1.56 -1.18 8.21
CA LEU A 91 1.79 0.26 8.44
C LEU A 91 2.03 0.56 9.91
N CYS A 92 1.52 -0.29 10.81
CA CYS A 92 1.68 -0.13 12.26
C CYS A 92 3.15 -0.16 12.69
N GLU A 93 3.97 -1.00 12.05
CA GLU A 93 5.40 -1.13 12.31
C GLU A 93 6.22 0.08 11.86
N LEU A 94 5.64 0.98 11.04
CA LEU A 94 6.33 2.16 10.51
C LEU A 94 6.23 3.38 11.44
N LEU A 95 5.29 3.39 12.40
CA LEU A 95 5.04 4.53 13.27
C LEU A 95 5.75 4.36 14.61
N THR A 96 6.77 5.19 14.86
CA THR A 96 7.37 5.32 16.19
C THR A 96 6.42 6.03 17.18
N GLU A 97 6.69 5.94 18.48
CA GLU A 97 5.91 6.65 19.51
C GLU A 97 5.85 8.17 19.27
N GLU A 98 6.91 8.78 18.72
CA GLU A 98 6.90 10.21 18.36
C GLU A 98 6.08 10.47 17.10
N ASP A 99 6.13 9.59 16.11
CA ASP A 99 5.31 9.72 14.90
C ASP A 99 3.82 9.66 15.23
N GLN A 100 3.42 8.77 16.13
CA GLN A 100 2.03 8.67 16.59
C GLN A 100 1.54 10.00 17.18
N LYS A 101 2.36 10.72 17.95
CA LYS A 101 1.99 12.04 18.48
C LYS A 101 1.81 13.08 17.38
N ILE A 102 2.58 12.99 16.29
CA ILE A 102 2.41 13.84 15.11
C ILE A 102 1.12 13.46 14.37
N PHE A 103 0.85 12.16 14.22
CA PHE A 103 -0.35 11.63 13.57
C PHE A 103 -1.66 12.00 14.29
N LYS A 104 -1.64 12.28 15.60
CA LYS A 104 -2.80 12.88 16.31
C LYS A 104 -3.23 14.24 15.73
N HIS A 105 -2.35 14.90 14.98
CA HIS A 105 -2.67 16.15 14.27
C HIS A 105 -3.10 15.92 12.81
N LEU A 106 -3.12 14.67 12.32
CA LEU A 106 -3.57 14.33 10.97
C LEU A 106 -5.09 14.46 10.86
N THR A 107 -5.54 15.26 9.91
CA THR A 107 -6.96 15.60 9.70
C THR A 107 -7.57 14.89 8.50
N SER A 108 -6.80 14.73 7.43
CA SER A 108 -7.19 13.92 6.29
C SER A 108 -5.98 13.31 5.62
N LEU A 109 -6.19 12.11 5.09
CA LEU A 109 -5.38 11.50 4.05
C LEU A 109 -6.13 11.68 2.73
N GLU A 110 -5.43 11.93 1.64
CA GLU A 110 -5.99 12.09 0.31
C GLU A 110 -5.09 11.41 -0.71
N VAL A 111 -5.67 10.50 -1.52
CA VAL A 111 -4.99 9.92 -2.67
C VAL A 111 -5.71 10.38 -3.94
N GLU A 112 -4.97 11.05 -4.82
CA GLU A 112 -5.50 11.62 -6.04
C GLU A 112 -4.67 11.17 -7.24
N ASP A 113 -5.30 10.43 -8.16
CA ASP A 113 -4.73 10.14 -9.47
C ASP A 113 -4.67 11.43 -10.32
N PHE A 114 -3.68 11.49 -11.21
CA PHE A 114 -3.62 12.56 -12.21
C PHE A 114 -4.75 12.42 -13.24
N LYS A 115 -5.03 13.51 -13.96
CA LYS A 115 -6.04 13.51 -15.03
C LYS A 115 -5.78 12.43 -16.06
N ASP A 116 -4.51 12.28 -16.42
CA ASP A 116 -4.05 11.08 -17.09
C ASP A 116 -3.64 10.06 -16.01
N VAL A 117 -4.50 9.08 -15.76
CA VAL A 117 -4.33 8.09 -14.68
C VAL A 117 -3.03 7.29 -14.85
N LYS A 118 -2.54 7.16 -16.10
CA LYS A 118 -1.27 6.47 -16.39
C LYS A 118 -0.05 7.31 -16.02
N SER A 119 -0.21 8.63 -15.89
CA SER A 119 0.91 9.56 -15.65
C SER A 119 1.31 9.70 -14.18
N GLY A 120 0.50 9.21 -13.24
CA GLY A 120 0.86 9.21 -11.82
C GLY A 120 -0.28 9.55 -10.86
N TYR A 121 0.10 9.69 -9.59
CA TYR A 121 -0.80 10.03 -8.49
C TYR A 121 -0.04 10.78 -7.38
N SER A 122 -0.80 11.31 -6.42
CA SER A 122 -0.25 11.93 -5.23
C SER A 122 -0.95 11.44 -3.97
N ILE A 123 -0.18 11.31 -2.89
CA ILE A 123 -0.65 11.00 -1.55
C ILE A 123 -0.39 12.23 -0.69
N THR A 124 -1.43 12.80 -0.10
CA THR A 124 -1.38 14.02 0.70
C THR A 124 -1.91 13.77 2.10
N PHE A 125 -1.08 14.09 3.09
CA PHE A 125 -1.42 14.09 4.51
C PHE A 125 -1.67 15.53 4.95
N ASN A 126 -2.88 15.86 5.39
CA ASN A 126 -3.25 17.21 5.85
C ASN A 126 -3.25 17.28 7.37
N PHE A 127 -2.51 18.23 7.93
CA PHE A 127 -2.33 18.38 9.38
C PHE A 127 -2.95 19.67 9.90
N ASN A 128 -3.50 19.59 11.11
CA ASN A 128 -3.75 20.77 11.92
C ASN A 128 -2.43 21.43 12.34
N SER A 129 -2.53 22.70 12.76
CA SER A 129 -1.40 23.37 13.42
C SER A 129 -0.90 22.52 14.59
N ASN A 130 0.39 22.19 14.57
CA ASN A 130 1.02 21.26 15.51
C ASN A 130 2.39 21.79 15.98
N PRO A 131 2.98 21.27 17.08
CA PRO A 131 4.24 21.77 17.60
C PRO A 131 5.48 21.27 16.85
N TYR A 132 5.34 20.36 15.88
CA TYR A 132 6.45 19.60 15.29
C TYR A 132 7.02 20.24 14.01
N PHE A 133 6.15 20.69 13.11
CA PHE A 133 6.54 21.34 11.86
C PHE A 133 5.60 22.49 11.48
N GLU A 134 6.00 23.28 10.49
CA GLU A 134 5.23 24.42 9.98
C GLU A 134 4.21 24.06 8.89
N ASP A 135 4.47 22.99 8.13
CA ASP A 135 3.63 22.61 7.00
C ASP A 135 2.25 22.13 7.45
N THR A 136 1.21 22.55 6.73
CA THR A 136 -0.17 22.06 6.96
C THR A 136 -0.51 20.87 6.08
N LYS A 137 0.36 20.52 5.13
CA LYS A 137 0.21 19.39 4.22
C LYS A 137 1.56 18.81 3.85
N LEU A 138 1.65 17.49 3.85
CA LEU A 138 2.80 16.74 3.36
C LEU A 138 2.33 15.89 2.18
N THR A 139 2.81 16.20 0.99
CA THR A 139 2.47 15.50 -0.24
C THR A 139 3.68 14.73 -0.76
N LYS A 140 3.48 13.46 -1.12
CA LYS A 140 4.39 12.65 -1.94
C LYS A 140 3.72 12.36 -3.28
N THR A 141 4.43 12.57 -4.37
CA THR A 141 3.91 12.54 -5.74
C THR A 141 4.75 11.59 -6.58
N PHE A 142 4.08 10.67 -7.24
CA PHE A 142 4.66 9.67 -8.12
C PHE A 142 4.24 10.01 -9.55
N THR A 143 5.22 10.25 -10.43
CA THR A 143 4.99 10.56 -11.85
C THR A 143 5.60 9.47 -12.70
N PHE A 144 4.80 8.85 -13.56
CA PHE A 144 5.21 7.81 -14.49
C PHE A 144 5.45 8.44 -15.86
N LEU A 145 6.62 8.18 -16.45
CA LEU A 145 7.02 8.68 -17.76
C LEU A 145 7.03 7.52 -18.77
N ASP A 146 6.78 7.83 -20.04
CA ASP A 146 6.62 6.85 -21.13
C ASP A 146 7.84 5.92 -21.33
N GLU A 147 9.03 6.35 -20.89
CA GLU A 147 10.28 5.56 -20.97
C GLU A 147 10.43 4.56 -19.79
N GLY A 148 9.35 4.25 -19.07
CA GLY A 148 9.37 3.40 -17.87
C GLY A 148 10.02 4.06 -16.64
N THR A 149 10.49 5.30 -16.78
CA THR A 149 11.12 6.05 -15.70
C THR A 149 10.07 6.65 -14.78
N ARG A 150 10.28 6.53 -13.46
CA ARG A 150 9.39 7.10 -12.43
C ARG A 150 10.07 8.27 -11.72
N LYS A 151 9.40 9.42 -11.60
CA LYS A 151 9.89 10.57 -10.83
C LYS A 151 9.08 10.70 -9.54
N ILE A 152 9.79 10.80 -8.41
CA ILE A 152 9.18 10.98 -7.10
C ILE A 152 9.54 12.36 -6.58
N ASN A 153 8.53 13.11 -6.15
CA ASN A 153 8.71 14.38 -5.48
C ASN A 153 7.96 14.34 -4.15
N ALA A 154 8.57 14.84 -3.09
CA ALA A 154 7.99 14.84 -1.77
C ALA A 154 8.15 16.21 -1.12
N THR A 155 7.24 16.52 -0.19
CA THR A 155 7.30 17.77 0.57
C THR A 155 8.46 17.72 1.55
N SER A 156 9.40 18.67 1.41
CA SER A 156 10.49 18.83 2.39
C SER A 156 9.93 19.44 3.67
N ILE A 157 9.92 18.65 4.75
CA ILE A 157 9.29 18.99 6.03
C ILE A 157 10.08 20.10 6.74
N LYS A 158 9.39 21.19 7.08
CA LYS A 158 9.95 22.31 7.85
C LYS A 158 9.77 22.08 9.35
N TRP A 159 10.65 21.27 9.91
CA TRP A 159 10.68 20.98 11.34
C TRP A 159 10.90 22.24 12.18
N LYS A 160 10.16 22.35 13.28
CA LYS A 160 10.33 23.39 14.30
C LYS A 160 11.55 23.09 15.17
N ASP A 161 12.02 24.12 15.87
CA ASP A 161 13.24 24.04 16.68
C ASP A 161 13.16 22.90 17.71
N GLY A 162 14.19 22.05 17.74
CA GLY A 162 14.26 20.87 18.60
C GLY A 162 13.36 19.69 18.23
N MET A 163 12.58 19.77 17.14
CA MET A 163 11.59 18.74 16.73
C MET A 163 11.97 17.95 15.47
N GLY A 164 13.13 18.24 14.87
CA GLY A 164 13.58 17.55 13.65
C GLY A 164 13.91 16.07 13.86
N LEU A 165 13.93 15.31 12.75
CA LEU A 165 14.20 13.86 12.72
C LEU A 165 15.35 13.47 13.66
N PRO A 166 15.22 12.38 14.45
CA PRO A 166 16.25 11.93 15.41
C PRO A 166 17.60 11.57 14.76
N ASN A 167 17.67 11.53 13.43
CA ASN A 167 18.90 11.31 12.66
C ASN A 167 19.78 12.56 12.47
N GLY A 168 19.48 13.71 13.09
CA GLY A 168 20.20 14.96 12.85
C GLY A 168 20.87 15.66 14.05
N PHE A 169 20.58 15.25 15.29
CA PHE A 169 21.31 15.79 16.45
C PHE A 169 22.48 14.87 16.79
N ASN A 170 23.68 15.33 16.44
CA ASN A 170 24.95 14.80 16.89
C ASN A 170 25.05 14.91 18.42
N HIS A 171 24.37 14.03 19.15
CA HIS A 171 24.70 13.79 20.54
C HIS A 171 26.04 13.06 20.55
N GLU A 172 27.12 13.82 20.73
CA GLU A 172 28.41 13.31 21.19
C GLU A 172 28.21 12.57 22.52
N LYS A 173 27.79 11.30 22.47
CA LYS A 173 27.76 10.42 23.63
C LYS A 173 28.74 9.30 23.39
N LYS A 174 29.93 9.49 23.97
CA LYS A 174 30.89 8.42 24.30
C LYS A 174 30.15 7.30 25.05
N GLY A 175 29.83 6.21 24.36
CA GLY A 175 29.22 5.04 24.97
C GLY A 175 29.13 3.88 23.97
N ASN A 176 29.68 2.73 24.33
CA ASN A 176 29.94 1.61 23.43
C ASN A 176 28.71 0.72 23.14
N LYS A 177 27.51 1.31 23.06
CA LYS A 177 26.27 0.65 22.62
C LYS A 177 25.48 1.66 21.79
N ARG A 178 25.36 1.41 20.49
CA ARG A 178 24.45 2.18 19.62
C ARG A 178 23.03 1.86 20.09
N PRO A 179 22.20 2.86 20.47
CA PRO A 179 20.76 2.66 20.52
C PRO A 179 20.31 2.20 19.13
N GLN A 180 19.35 1.29 19.07
CA GLN A 180 18.63 0.99 17.84
C GLN A 180 17.87 2.27 17.49
N THR A 181 18.34 3.01 16.49
CA THR A 181 17.65 4.23 16.07
C THR A 181 16.39 3.79 15.34
N GLU A 182 15.24 3.95 15.98
CA GLU A 182 13.95 3.79 15.30
C GLU A 182 13.85 4.83 14.20
N GLU A 183 13.60 4.39 12.98
CA GLU A 183 13.45 5.27 11.82
C GLU A 183 12.04 5.85 11.83
N SER A 184 11.95 7.18 11.82
CA SER A 184 10.65 7.87 11.81
C SER A 184 9.98 7.70 10.45
N PHE A 185 8.67 7.44 10.43
CA PHE A 185 7.86 7.39 9.20
C PHE A 185 8.06 8.61 8.30
N PHE A 186 8.31 9.79 8.89
CA PHE A 186 8.49 11.02 8.12
C PHE A 186 9.79 11.05 7.29
N SER A 187 10.72 10.09 7.44
CA SER A 187 11.83 9.88 6.50
C SER A 187 11.34 9.48 5.10
N TRP A 188 10.15 8.88 4.98
CA TRP A 188 9.53 8.51 3.69
C TRP A 188 9.30 9.71 2.75
N PHE A 189 9.20 10.93 3.30
CA PHE A 189 9.13 12.18 2.51
C PHE A 189 10.51 12.70 2.07
N SER A 190 11.59 12.10 2.54
CA SER A 190 12.97 12.36 2.09
C SER A 190 13.44 11.31 1.09
N ASP A 191 12.81 10.13 1.08
CA ASP A 191 13.10 9.04 0.16
C ASP A 191 12.56 9.31 -1.24
N THR A 192 13.32 10.13 -1.98
CA THR A 192 13.04 10.50 -3.38
C THR A 192 14.07 9.95 -4.37
N GLU A 193 15.10 9.24 -3.88
CA GLU A 193 16.18 8.74 -4.73
C GLU A 193 15.75 7.51 -5.55
N GLN A 194 15.93 7.59 -6.87
CA GLN A 194 15.84 6.46 -7.80
C GLN A 194 16.98 5.48 -7.50
N LYS A 195 16.73 4.48 -6.66
CA LYS A 195 17.62 3.32 -6.53
C LYS A 195 17.18 2.29 -7.56
N ASP A 196 17.89 2.32 -8.69
CA ASP A 196 17.85 1.37 -9.80
C ASP A 196 16.54 1.29 -10.62
N ILE A 197 16.72 1.15 -11.93
CA ILE A 197 15.69 1.39 -12.96
C ILE A 197 14.66 0.25 -13.06
N ASP A 198 14.95 -0.92 -12.49
CA ASP A 198 14.21 -2.15 -12.81
C ASP A 198 13.19 -2.62 -11.75
N ASP A 199 13.14 -2.08 -10.53
CA ASP A 199 12.21 -2.61 -9.49
C ASP A 199 11.86 -1.60 -8.37
N PHE A 200 11.63 -0.33 -8.73
CA PHE A 200 11.19 0.65 -7.73
C PHE A 200 9.70 0.42 -7.38
N HIS A 201 9.48 -0.32 -6.29
CA HIS A 201 8.19 -0.55 -5.63
C HIS A 201 8.20 0.16 -4.27
N ASP A 202 7.46 1.27 -4.15
CA ASP A 202 7.26 1.95 -2.86
C ASP A 202 6.08 1.28 -2.16
N GLU A 203 6.38 0.22 -1.40
CA GLU A 203 5.40 -0.62 -0.71
C GLU A 203 4.45 0.23 0.16
N VAL A 204 4.96 1.27 0.82
CA VAL A 204 4.15 2.19 1.64
C VAL A 204 3.14 2.94 0.76
N ALA A 205 3.56 3.45 -0.39
CA ALA A 205 2.67 4.15 -1.32
C ALA A 205 1.58 3.21 -1.87
N GLU A 206 1.95 1.98 -2.20
CA GLU A 206 1.02 1.00 -2.76
C GLU A 206 0.01 0.51 -1.72
N ILE A 207 0.44 0.23 -0.50
CA ILE A 207 -0.46 -0.10 0.61
C ILE A 207 -1.44 1.06 0.86
N ILE A 208 -0.94 2.30 0.92
CA ILE A 208 -1.82 3.46 1.13
C ILE A 208 -2.82 3.59 -0.01
N LYS A 209 -2.39 3.50 -1.27
CA LYS A 209 -3.24 3.74 -2.44
C LYS A 209 -4.23 2.62 -2.73
N GLU A 210 -3.79 1.37 -2.65
CA GLU A 210 -4.55 0.20 -3.12
C GLU A 210 -5.30 -0.53 -2.00
N ASP A 211 -4.92 -0.33 -0.73
CA ASP A 211 -5.53 -1.02 0.42
C ASP A 211 -6.18 -0.05 1.43
N LEU A 212 -5.38 0.76 2.10
CA LEU A 212 -5.87 1.65 3.17
C LEU A 212 -6.84 2.71 2.63
N TRP A 213 -6.50 3.39 1.53
CA TRP A 213 -7.31 4.50 1.00
C TRP A 213 -8.68 4.06 0.47
N PRO A 214 -8.84 2.93 -0.26
CA PRO A 214 -10.15 2.47 -0.69
C PRO A 214 -11.12 2.21 0.46
N ASN A 215 -10.67 1.58 1.55
CA ASN A 215 -11.54 1.22 2.67
C ASN A 215 -10.83 1.33 4.05
N PRO A 216 -10.56 2.54 4.56
CA PRO A 216 -9.86 2.70 5.83
C PRO A 216 -10.71 2.26 7.04
N LEU A 217 -12.03 2.17 6.86
CA LEU A 217 -12.95 1.82 7.93
C LEU A 217 -12.79 0.36 8.38
N SER A 218 -12.36 -0.56 7.51
CA SER A 218 -12.10 -1.95 7.92
C SER A 218 -10.95 -2.06 8.91
N TYR A 219 -9.98 -1.15 8.85
CA TYR A 219 -8.87 -1.11 9.80
C TYR A 219 -9.27 -0.40 11.08
N PHE A 220 -10.09 0.65 10.98
CA PHE A 220 -10.58 1.36 12.16
C PHE A 220 -11.43 0.49 13.10
N HIS A 221 -12.20 -0.47 12.58
CA HIS A 221 -13.02 -1.36 13.42
C HIS A 221 -12.22 -2.44 14.14
N ASN A 222 -11.05 -2.84 13.63
CA ASN A 222 -10.28 -3.93 14.23
C ASN A 222 -9.77 -3.60 15.65
N GLU A 223 -9.49 -2.33 15.97
CA GLU A 223 -9.21 -1.92 17.35
C GLU A 223 -10.48 -1.96 18.23
N ALA A 224 -11.65 -1.59 17.70
CA ALA A 224 -12.89 -1.57 18.47
C ALA A 224 -13.36 -2.97 18.89
N ASP A 225 -13.13 -3.98 18.05
CA ASP A 225 -13.44 -5.37 18.38
C ASP A 225 -12.41 -5.98 19.36
N GLU A 226 -11.16 -5.51 19.37
CA GLU A 226 -10.13 -5.95 20.33
C GLU A 226 -10.36 -5.35 21.73
N ASP A 227 -10.74 -4.07 21.83
CA ASP A 227 -11.07 -3.41 23.10
C ASP A 227 -12.33 -3.99 23.78
N GLU A 228 -13.36 -4.40 23.01
CA GLU A 228 -14.55 -5.08 23.55
C GLU A 228 -14.24 -6.47 24.14
N LEU A 229 -13.22 -7.17 23.61
CA LEU A 229 -12.81 -8.47 24.12
C LEU A 229 -11.95 -8.37 25.39
N GLU A 230 -11.21 -7.28 25.59
CA GLU A 230 -10.40 -7.06 26.80
C GLU A 230 -11.24 -6.69 28.03
N GLU A 231 -12.41 -6.05 27.84
CA GLU A 231 -13.31 -5.72 28.95
C GLU A 231 -14.06 -6.95 29.50
N GLU A 232 -14.27 -8.00 28.70
CA GLU A 232 -14.96 -9.23 29.16
C GLU A 232 -14.03 -10.18 29.94
N GLU A 233 -12.73 -10.28 29.64
CA GLU A 233 -11.80 -11.16 30.38
C GLU A 233 -11.40 -10.62 31.76
N SER A 234 -11.70 -9.36 32.06
CA SER A 234 -11.30 -8.70 33.32
C SER A 234 -12.30 -8.89 34.47
N ASN A 235 -13.47 -9.51 34.22
CA ASN A 235 -14.60 -9.48 35.15
C ASN A 235 -14.93 -10.83 35.82
N GLU A 236 -14.08 -11.85 35.67
CA GLU A 236 -14.36 -13.20 36.17
C GLU A 236 -13.34 -13.73 37.19
N GLU A 237 -12.81 -12.93 38.12
CA GLU A 237 -12.19 -13.52 39.33
C GLU A 237 -12.45 -12.69 40.60
N GLY A 238 -13.39 -13.16 41.43
CA GLY A 238 -13.36 -12.87 42.86
C GLY A 238 -14.70 -12.74 43.56
N LYS A 239 -15.46 -13.84 43.69
CA LYS A 239 -16.39 -14.06 44.80
C LYS A 239 -16.54 -15.56 45.13
N GLU A 240 -15.54 -16.11 45.82
CA GLU A 240 -15.78 -17.27 46.69
C GLU A 240 -16.27 -16.75 48.04
N ASP A 241 -17.59 -16.65 48.22
CA ASP A 241 -18.19 -16.48 49.54
C ASP A 241 -18.51 -17.86 50.13
N ASP A 242 -17.78 -18.13 51.21
CA ASP A 242 -18.00 -19.15 52.24
C ASP A 242 -19.33 -18.87 52.96
N ASP A 243 -20.32 -19.79 52.89
CA ASP A 243 -21.15 -20.07 54.07
C ASP A 243 -21.82 -21.45 54.03
N SER A 244 -21.85 -22.03 55.22
CA SER A 244 -22.10 -23.39 55.64
C SER A 244 -23.58 -23.80 55.78
N GLU A 245 -23.85 -25.06 55.39
CA GLU A 245 -24.73 -26.11 55.95
C GLU A 245 -26.05 -25.76 56.70
N GLU A 246 -27.13 -26.40 56.21
CA GLU A 246 -28.27 -27.06 56.89
C GLU A 246 -29.05 -26.35 58.02
N ASP A 247 -30.37 -26.20 57.86
CA ASP A 247 -31.35 -27.04 58.60
C ASP A 247 -32.79 -26.93 58.05
N ASP A 248 -33.51 -28.01 58.32
CA ASP A 248 -34.85 -28.49 58.01
C ASP A 248 -36.00 -27.56 58.42
N ASP A 249 -37.13 -27.63 57.70
CA ASP A 249 -38.46 -27.81 58.31
C ASP A 249 -39.56 -27.87 57.24
N GLU A 250 -40.20 -29.04 57.19
CA GLU A 250 -41.44 -29.37 56.49
C GLU A 250 -42.61 -28.44 56.89
N GLN A 251 -43.45 -28.06 55.93
CA GLN A 251 -44.90 -28.24 56.07
C GLN A 251 -45.66 -28.12 54.74
N ASP A 252 -46.47 -29.16 54.52
CA ASP A 252 -47.64 -29.23 53.64
C ASP A 252 -48.48 -27.95 53.67
N ASP A 253 -48.99 -27.53 52.51
CA ASP A 253 -50.44 -27.41 52.37
C ASP A 253 -50.86 -27.50 50.90
N ASP A 254 -51.74 -28.46 50.65
CA ASP A 254 -52.52 -28.65 49.44
C ASP A 254 -53.14 -27.32 48.95
N ASN A 255 -53.13 -27.09 47.64
CA ASN A 255 -54.36 -26.76 46.94
C ASN A 255 -54.26 -27.06 45.43
N ASP A 256 -54.96 -28.15 45.13
CA ASP A 256 -55.66 -28.49 43.89
C ASP A 256 -56.39 -27.31 43.20
N VAL A 257 -56.78 -27.59 41.95
CA VAL A 257 -57.55 -26.80 40.94
C VAL A 257 -56.60 -26.23 39.88
N GLY A 258 -56.37 -26.91 38.75
CA GLY A 258 -57.35 -27.21 37.68
C GLY A 258 -57.38 -26.02 36.71
N ASP A 259 -57.47 -26.11 35.40
CA ASP A 259 -57.68 -27.12 34.37
C ASP A 259 -57.54 -26.31 33.07
N ASP A 260 -57.21 -26.95 31.94
CA ASP A 260 -57.51 -26.49 30.57
C ASP A 260 -56.89 -25.14 30.07
N ASP A 261 -56.61 -24.90 28.80
CA ASP A 261 -56.54 -25.67 27.56
C ASP A 261 -55.91 -24.70 26.53
N ASP A 262 -55.15 -25.29 25.62
CA ASP A 262 -55.15 -25.08 24.16
C ASP A 262 -54.96 -23.71 23.44
N GLU A 263 -54.30 -23.90 22.28
CA GLU A 263 -54.44 -23.23 20.96
C GLU A 263 -53.83 -21.83 20.78
N ASP A 264 -52.77 -21.69 19.98
CA ASP A 264 -52.67 -21.65 18.50
C ASP A 264 -52.99 -20.27 17.89
N ASP A 265 -52.21 -19.95 16.86
CA ASP A 265 -52.39 -18.95 15.79
C ASP A 265 -52.35 -17.44 16.13
N GLU A 266 -51.22 -16.78 15.79
CA GLU A 266 -51.04 -16.03 14.52
C GLU A 266 -49.56 -15.62 14.29
#